data_AF-A0A8S4R8G7-F1
#
_entry.id   AF-A0A8S4R8G7-F1
#
_cell.length_a   1.000
_cell.length_b   1.000
_cell.length_c   1.000
_cell.angle_alpha   90.00
_cell.angle_beta   90.00
_cell.angle_gamma   90.00
#
_symmetry.space_group_name_H-M   'P 1'
#
loop_
_entity.id
_entity.type
_entity.pdbx_description
1 polymer ?
#
loop_
_entity_poly.entity_id
_entity_poly.type
_entity_poly.pdbx_seq_one_letter_code
_entity_poly.pdbx_strand_id
1 'polypeptide(L)'
;MVVGLLKCYCNFESCPNSTCETDGYCYAATSLDRGLAKHTYHCIELKSLIPIEHPFSCSSTKTRNESVAIQCCKSHDMCNQDLRLEIRTKPQGNRRPLPYVRSRAALPASHSLPRTAACLCRGFHSQAPLPRRIRVKPPPITTIFS
;
A
#
# COMPACT_ATOMS: atom_id res chain seq x y z
N MET A 1 -9.56 16.11 -35.49
CA MET A 1 -10.27 15.02 -34.77
C MET A 1 -10.58 15.56 -33.39
N VAL A 2 -11.85 15.74 -33.05
CA VAL A 2 -12.22 15.96 -31.64
C VAL A 2 -12.00 14.60 -30.99
N VAL A 3 -10.90 14.44 -30.25
CA VAL A 3 -10.75 13.28 -29.37
C VAL A 3 -11.79 13.51 -28.28
N GLY A 4 -12.93 12.82 -28.36
CA GLY A 4 -13.93 12.88 -27.32
C GLY A 4 -13.28 12.44 -26.00
N LEU A 5 -13.35 13.29 -24.98
CA LEU A 5 -12.90 12.96 -23.64
C LEU A 5 -13.88 11.95 -23.03
N LEU A 6 -13.35 10.88 -22.45
CA LEU A 6 -14.14 9.88 -21.72
C LEU A 6 -14.64 10.50 -20.42
N LYS A 7 -15.96 10.45 -20.19
CA LYS A 7 -16.55 10.92 -18.94
C LYS A 7 -16.61 9.79 -17.92
N CYS A 8 -16.23 10.05 -16.67
CA CYS A 8 -16.23 9.06 -15.60
C CYS A 8 -16.97 9.57 -14.37
N TYR A 9 -17.46 8.64 -13.55
CA TYR A 9 -17.95 8.95 -12.21
C TYR A 9 -16.77 9.21 -11.27
N CYS A 10 -16.92 10.18 -10.37
CA CYS A 10 -15.94 10.40 -9.32
C CYS A 10 -16.58 10.94 -8.03
N ASN A 11 -15.99 10.55 -6.90
CA ASN A 11 -16.56 10.79 -5.57
C ASN A 11 -15.67 11.64 -4.65
N PHE A 12 -14.80 12.47 -5.25
CA PHE A 12 -13.98 13.44 -4.52
C PHE A 12 -14.65 14.80 -4.47
N GLU A 13 -14.36 15.59 -3.45
CA GLU A 13 -14.84 16.98 -3.32
C GLU A 13 -14.41 17.87 -4.50
N SER A 14 -13.26 17.57 -5.12
CA SER A 14 -12.76 18.28 -6.29
C SER A 14 -13.49 17.94 -7.59
N CYS A 15 -14.46 17.01 -7.56
CA CYS A 15 -15.21 16.59 -8.74
C CYS A 15 -16.48 17.42 -8.96
N PRO A 16 -16.55 18.24 -10.02
CA PRO A 16 -17.76 18.97 -10.33
C PRO A 16 -18.87 17.98 -10.73
N ASN A 17 -20.02 18.08 -10.06
CA ASN A 17 -21.20 17.22 -10.30
C ASN A 17 -20.90 15.71 -10.22
N SER A 18 -19.92 15.30 -9.39
CA SER A 18 -19.48 13.90 -9.27
C SER A 18 -19.00 13.27 -10.59
N THR A 19 -18.48 14.10 -11.49
CA THR A 19 -17.99 13.68 -12.81
C THR A 19 -16.63 14.31 -13.14
N CYS A 20 -15.85 13.60 -13.94
CA CYS A 20 -14.60 14.08 -14.50
C CYS A 20 -14.44 13.59 -15.95
N GLU A 21 -13.58 14.25 -16.71
CA GLU A 21 -13.31 13.95 -18.12
C GLU A 21 -11.82 13.61 -18.30
N THR A 22 -11.50 12.62 -19.13
CA THR A 22 -10.12 12.13 -19.29
C THR A 22 -9.85 11.51 -20.64
N ASP A 23 -8.58 11.50 -21.04
CA ASP A 23 -8.05 10.82 -22.22
C ASP A 23 -7.55 9.39 -21.92
N GLY A 24 -7.55 8.98 -20.64
CA GLY A 24 -7.08 7.68 -20.18
C GLY A 24 -8.21 6.72 -19.81
N TYR A 25 -8.36 6.45 -18.51
CA TYR A 25 -9.30 5.43 -17.99
C TYR A 25 -10.13 5.97 -16.83
N CYS A 26 -11.34 5.43 -16.68
CA CYS A 26 -12.10 5.55 -15.45
C CYS A 26 -11.58 4.56 -14.41
N TYR A 27 -11.38 5.03 -13.18
CA TYR A 27 -10.90 4.24 -12.06
C TYR A 27 -12.02 3.93 -11.08
N ALA A 28 -12.05 2.68 -10.59
CA ALA A 28 -12.81 2.26 -9.44
C ALA A 28 -11.92 1.42 -8.52
N ALA A 29 -11.93 1.73 -7.23
CA ALA A 29 -11.31 0.89 -6.23
C ALA A 29 -12.20 0.74 -5.01
N THR A 30 -12.08 -0.42 -4.38
CA THR A 30 -12.60 -0.66 -3.04
C THR A 30 -11.42 -1.02 -2.15
N SER A 31 -11.31 -0.36 -1.00
CA SER A 31 -10.35 -0.68 0.07
C SER A 31 -11.08 -1.00 1.36
N LEU A 32 -10.43 -1.76 2.26
CA LEU A 32 -10.94 -1.98 3.61
C LEU A 32 -10.23 -1.04 4.58
N ASP A 33 -10.99 -0.20 5.26
CA ASP A 33 -10.51 0.60 6.39
C ASP A 33 -11.24 0.15 7.65
N ARG A 34 -10.50 -0.43 8.61
CA ARG A 34 -11.06 -1.01 9.86
C ARG A 34 -12.23 -1.97 9.65
N GLY A 35 -12.24 -2.71 8.54
CA GLY A 35 -13.31 -3.65 8.17
C GLY A 35 -14.49 -3.04 7.43
N LEU A 36 -14.50 -1.72 7.21
CA LEU A 36 -15.49 -1.04 6.38
C LEU A 36 -14.98 -0.88 4.95
N ALA A 37 -15.82 -1.25 3.98
CA ALA A 37 -15.51 -1.06 2.57
C ALA A 37 -15.62 0.42 2.19
N LYS A 38 -14.51 1.00 1.75
CA LYS A 38 -14.44 2.36 1.20
C LYS A 38 -14.30 2.28 -0.30
N HIS A 39 -15.20 2.95 -1.02
CA HIS A 39 -15.17 3.01 -2.48
C HIS A 39 -14.56 4.34 -2.95
N THR A 40 -13.73 4.29 -3.99
CA THR A 40 -13.02 5.45 -4.55
C THR A 40 -13.14 5.41 -6.07
N TYR A 41 -13.56 6.53 -6.66
CA TYR A 41 -13.78 6.67 -8.09
C TYR A 41 -13.15 7.99 -8.59
N HIS A 42 -12.40 7.93 -9.68
CA HIS A 42 -11.81 9.11 -10.32
C HIS A 42 -11.37 8.83 -11.76
N CYS A 43 -10.88 9.86 -12.44
CA CYS A 43 -10.27 9.79 -13.76
C CYS A 43 -8.75 9.59 -13.65
N ILE A 44 -8.19 8.77 -14.54
CA ILE A 44 -6.74 8.63 -14.69
C ILE A 44 -6.35 9.16 -16.06
N GLU A 45 -5.54 10.22 -16.08
CA GLU A 45 -4.97 10.79 -17.30
C GLU A 45 -3.99 9.84 -17.97
N LEU A 46 -3.99 9.80 -19.30
CA LEU A 46 -3.13 8.92 -20.09
C LEU A 46 -1.64 9.09 -19.75
N LYS A 47 -1.20 10.33 -19.47
CA LYS A 47 0.19 10.67 -19.13
C LYS A 47 0.67 10.08 -17.80
N SER A 48 -0.27 9.75 -16.90
CA SER A 48 0.02 9.17 -15.59
C SER A 48 0.11 7.64 -15.60
N LEU A 49 -0.22 7.02 -16.74
CA LEU A 49 -0.17 5.58 -16.92
C LEU A 49 1.26 5.14 -17.23
N ILE A 50 1.93 4.60 -16.22
CA ILE A 50 3.26 3.99 -16.39
C ILE A 50 3.19 2.53 -15.93
N PRO A 51 3.58 1.57 -16.78
CA PRO A 51 3.65 1.66 -18.24
C PRO A 51 2.26 1.86 -18.86
N ILE A 52 2.18 2.51 -20.04
CA ILE A 52 0.90 2.86 -20.69
C ILE A 52 0.07 1.60 -21.01
N GLU A 53 0.74 0.52 -21.41
CA GLU A 53 0.13 -0.76 -21.78
C GLU A 53 -0.52 -1.45 -20.58
N HIS A 54 0.12 -1.36 -19.41
CA HIS A 54 -0.30 -2.01 -18.17
C HIS A 54 -0.09 -1.09 -16.96
N PRO A 55 -0.98 -0.10 -16.76
CA PRO A 55 -0.78 0.89 -15.73
C PRO A 55 -0.80 0.23 -14.35
N PHE A 56 0.24 0.49 -13.55
CA PHE A 56 0.27 -0.01 -12.16
C PHE A 56 -0.93 0.50 -11.35
N SER A 57 -1.41 1.70 -11.67
CA SER A 57 -2.62 2.29 -11.08
C SER A 57 -3.86 1.41 -11.27
N CYS A 58 -3.92 0.59 -12.32
CA CYS A 58 -5.04 -0.31 -12.60
C CYS A 58 -4.83 -1.75 -12.05
N SER A 59 -3.71 -2.00 -11.38
CA SER A 59 -3.36 -3.33 -10.85
C SER A 59 -3.74 -3.48 -9.38
N SER A 60 -4.53 -4.50 -9.05
CA SER A 60 -4.87 -4.81 -7.64
C SER A 60 -3.67 -5.44 -6.91
N THR A 61 -3.30 -4.92 -5.74
CA THR A 61 -2.27 -5.52 -4.88
C THR A 61 -2.89 -6.57 -3.95
N LYS A 62 -2.36 -7.80 -3.97
CA LYS A 62 -2.79 -8.91 -3.10
C LYS A 62 -1.87 -9.04 -1.87
N THR A 63 -1.50 -7.93 -1.22
CA THR A 63 -0.69 -7.99 -0.01
C THR A 63 -1.56 -8.42 1.18
N ARG A 64 -1.02 -9.31 2.03
CA ARG A 64 -1.75 -10.20 2.95
C ARG A 64 -2.70 -9.52 3.97
N ASN A 65 -2.66 -8.20 4.15
CA ASN A 65 -3.41 -7.50 5.19
C ASN A 65 -4.25 -6.31 4.69
N GLU A 66 -4.11 -5.88 3.44
CA GLU A 66 -4.78 -4.69 2.88
C GLU A 66 -5.19 -4.99 1.44
N SER A 67 -6.24 -5.79 1.28
CA SER A 67 -6.76 -6.17 -0.02
C SER A 67 -7.52 -5.00 -0.63
N VAL A 68 -6.83 -4.20 -1.45
CA VAL A 68 -7.47 -3.20 -2.32
C VAL A 68 -7.85 -3.90 -3.63
N ALA A 69 -9.13 -3.87 -3.96
CA ALA A 69 -9.61 -4.31 -5.26
C ALA A 69 -9.68 -3.10 -6.19
N ILE A 70 -9.10 -3.20 -7.39
CA ILE A 70 -9.01 -2.11 -8.37
C ILE A 70 -9.52 -2.62 -9.71
N GLN A 71 -10.29 -1.80 -10.41
CA GLN A 71 -10.71 -2.03 -11.79
C GLN A 71 -10.72 -0.71 -12.57
N CYS A 72 -10.19 -0.76 -13.79
CA CYS A 72 -10.22 0.35 -14.73
C CYS A 72 -11.08 0.00 -15.94
N CYS A 73 -11.72 0.98 -16.54
CA CYS A 73 -12.52 0.82 -17.76
C CYS A 73 -12.39 2.04 -18.68
N LYS A 74 -12.63 1.82 -19.98
CA LYS A 74 -12.65 2.85 -21.03
C LYS A 74 -13.69 2.59 -22.12
N SER A 75 -14.65 1.72 -21.84
CA SER A 75 -15.58 1.18 -22.85
C SER A 75 -16.67 2.16 -23.27
N HIS A 76 -17.12 3.00 -22.34
CA HIS A 76 -18.20 3.98 -22.53
C HIS A 76 -18.16 4.98 -21.35
N ASP A 77 -18.86 6.10 -21.49
CA ASP A 77 -18.98 7.10 -20.44
C ASP A 77 -19.62 6.52 -19.17
N MET A 78 -19.12 6.91 -18.00
CA MET A 78 -19.59 6.48 -16.68
C MET A 78 -19.44 4.97 -16.41
N CYS A 79 -18.59 4.27 -17.17
CA CYS A 79 -18.40 2.82 -17.02
C CYS A 79 -17.96 2.36 -15.61
N ASN A 80 -17.46 3.27 -14.76
CA ASN A 80 -17.02 2.97 -13.41
C ASN A 80 -18.08 3.18 -12.32
N GLN A 81 -19.27 3.70 -12.65
CA GLN A 81 -20.29 4.06 -11.66
C GLN A 81 -20.82 2.85 -10.87
N ASP A 82 -20.96 1.70 -11.53
CA ASP A 82 -21.52 0.48 -10.93
C ASP A 82 -20.44 -0.54 -10.50
N LEU A 83 -19.15 -0.17 -10.58
CA LEU A 83 -18.04 -1.05 -10.23
C LEU A 83 -17.86 -1.14 -8.71
N ARG A 84 -18.68 -1.97 -8.07
CA ARG A 84 -18.59 -2.29 -6.63
C ARG A 84 -17.76 -3.54 -6.42
N LEU A 85 -16.46 -3.35 -6.22
CA LEU A 85 -15.52 -4.45 -6.08
C LEU A 85 -15.60 -5.09 -4.70
N GLU A 86 -15.83 -6.40 -4.65
CA GLU A 86 -15.81 -7.15 -3.40
C GLU A 86 -14.38 -7.46 -2.98
N ILE A 87 -14.06 -7.13 -1.73
CA ILE A 87 -12.77 -7.45 -1.14
C ILE A 87 -12.88 -8.81 -0.47
N ARG A 88 -12.20 -9.81 -1.04
CA ARG A 88 -12.06 -11.12 -0.41
C ARG A 88 -11.14 -10.99 0.80
N THR A 89 -11.71 -10.74 1.97
CA THR A 89 -11.01 -11.04 3.23
C THR A 89 -10.80 -12.55 3.24
N LYS A 90 -9.55 -13.01 3.24
CA LYS A 90 -9.34 -14.36 3.73
C LYS A 90 -9.89 -14.34 5.16
N PRO A 91 -10.80 -15.26 5.54
CA PRO A 91 -11.04 -15.51 6.95
C PRO A 91 -9.66 -15.63 7.57
N GLN A 92 -9.39 -14.94 8.66
CA GLN A 92 -8.21 -15.25 9.48
C GLN A 92 -8.45 -16.67 10.02
N GLY A 93 -8.26 -17.68 9.17
CA GLY A 93 -8.33 -19.06 9.52
C GLY A 93 -7.33 -19.22 10.64
N ASN A 94 -7.85 -19.59 11.81
CA ASN A 94 -7.13 -19.87 13.04
C ASN A 94 -5.63 -19.96 12.78
N ARG A 95 -4.88 -18.94 13.23
CA ARG A 95 -3.45 -19.15 13.47
C ARG A 95 -3.38 -20.27 14.49
N ARG A 96 -3.39 -21.53 14.05
CA ARG A 96 -2.90 -22.63 14.87
C ARG A 96 -1.51 -22.17 15.27
N PRO A 97 -1.21 -22.04 16.56
CA PRO A 97 0.15 -21.82 16.99
C PRO A 97 1.01 -22.86 16.27
N LEU A 98 2.06 -22.40 15.57
CA LEU A 98 3.13 -23.30 15.15
C LEU A 98 3.49 -24.14 16.38
N PRO A 99 3.63 -25.47 16.26
CA PRO A 99 3.99 -26.28 17.41
C PRO A 99 5.28 -25.71 17.99
N TYR A 100 5.17 -25.17 19.21
CA TYR A 100 6.30 -24.70 19.98
C TYR A 100 7.18 -25.92 20.24
N VAL A 101 8.26 -26.05 19.47
CA VAL A 101 9.26 -27.08 19.70
C VAL A 101 9.94 -26.75 21.02
N ARG A 102 9.47 -27.40 22.08
CA ARG A 102 10.05 -27.32 23.41
C ARG A 102 11.41 -28.00 23.37
N SER A 103 12.46 -27.23 23.12
CA SER A 103 13.84 -27.67 23.36
C SER A 103 13.91 -28.11 24.84
N ARG A 104 14.15 -29.40 25.07
CA ARG A 104 14.31 -29.93 26.43
C ARG A 104 15.50 -29.23 27.06
N ALA A 105 15.27 -28.47 28.13
CA ALA A 105 16.33 -28.04 29.03
C ALA A 105 16.92 -29.30 29.67
N ALA A 106 18.22 -29.53 29.46
CA ALA A 106 18.98 -30.45 30.29
C ALA A 106 19.34 -29.71 31.60
N LEU A 107 18.99 -30.35 32.72
CA LEU A 107 19.26 -29.93 34.09
C LEU A 107 20.77 -30.00 34.43
N PRO A 108 21.21 -29.34 35.52
CA PRO A 108 22.58 -28.93 35.74
C PRO A 108 23.46 -30.05 36.30
N ALA A 109 24.74 -30.02 35.96
CA ALA A 109 25.78 -30.74 36.67
C ALA A 109 26.68 -29.74 37.41
N SER A 110 26.75 -29.98 38.71
CA SER A 110 27.45 -29.29 39.77
C SER A 110 28.99 -29.28 39.66
N HIS A 111 29.56 -28.20 40.22
CA HIS A 111 30.89 -28.04 40.86
C HIS A 111 32.16 -28.44 40.08
N SER A 112 32.97 -27.43 39.72
CA SER A 112 34.31 -27.19 40.32
C SER A 112 35.08 -26.07 39.58
N LEU A 113 35.43 -25.00 40.29
CA LEU A 113 36.54 -24.08 39.96
C LEU A 113 37.86 -24.88 40.01
N PRO A 114 38.95 -24.54 39.27
CA PRO A 114 39.53 -23.18 39.32
C PRO A 114 40.30 -22.66 38.08
N ARG A 115 40.61 -21.35 38.19
CA ARG A 115 41.85 -20.66 37.73
C ARG A 115 42.08 -20.34 36.24
N THR A 116 42.05 -19.02 36.01
CA THR A 116 43.00 -18.20 35.23
C THR A 116 43.11 -18.44 33.73
N ALA A 117 42.46 -17.56 32.95
CA ALA A 117 43.11 -16.78 31.89
C ALA A 117 42.08 -15.76 31.36
N ALA A 118 42.20 -14.50 31.80
CA ALA A 118 41.43 -13.40 31.26
C ALA A 118 42.03 -13.00 29.88
N CYS A 119 41.58 -13.64 28.81
CA CYS A 119 41.78 -13.13 27.46
C CYS A 119 40.78 -12.01 27.20
N LEU A 120 41.23 -10.77 27.40
CA LEU A 120 40.53 -9.55 26.98
C LEU A 120 40.55 -9.44 25.45
N CYS A 121 39.56 -10.01 24.78
CA CYS A 121 39.21 -9.60 23.41
C CYS A 121 38.06 -8.58 23.51
N ARG A 122 38.41 -7.29 23.60
CA ARG A 122 37.47 -6.19 23.39
C ARG A 122 37.05 -6.19 21.91
N GLY A 123 35.94 -6.87 21.61
CA GLY A 123 35.25 -6.81 20.33
C GLY A 123 34.63 -5.43 20.11
N PHE A 124 34.89 -4.87 18.94
CA PHE A 124 34.48 -3.55 18.47
C PHE A 124 32.96 -3.32 18.56
N HIS A 125 32.59 -2.19 19.19
CA HIS A 125 31.24 -1.64 19.18
C HIS A 125 31.04 -0.88 17.85
N SER A 126 30.42 -1.49 16.84
CA SER A 126 29.92 -0.75 15.67
C SER A 126 28.45 -0.43 15.85
N GLN A 127 28.18 0.75 16.42
CA GLN A 127 26.87 1.40 16.27
C GLN A 127 26.79 1.95 14.85
N ALA A 128 26.02 1.29 13.99
CA ALA A 128 25.59 1.88 12.74
C ALA A 128 24.57 3.01 13.05
N PRO A 129 24.78 4.26 12.60
CA PRO A 129 23.79 5.31 12.73
C PRO A 129 22.61 5.07 11.78
N LEU A 130 21.39 5.21 12.31
CA LEU A 130 20.15 5.21 11.53
C LEU A 130 20.16 6.37 10.50
N PRO A 131 19.65 6.17 9.28
CA PRO A 131 19.57 7.23 8.29
C PRO A 131 18.58 8.32 8.72
N ARG A 132 19.03 9.58 8.71
CA ARG A 132 18.18 10.76 8.95
C ARG A 132 17.10 10.84 7.88
N ARG A 133 15.83 10.93 8.30
CA ARG A 133 14.71 11.29 7.42
C ARG A 133 14.98 12.68 6.83
N ILE A 134 15.10 12.76 5.51
CA ILE A 134 15.10 14.02 4.78
C ILE A 134 13.69 14.60 4.88
N ARG A 135 13.55 15.73 5.56
CA ARG A 135 12.31 16.52 5.60
C ARG A 135 12.19 17.24 4.25
N VAL A 136 11.37 16.69 3.35
CA VAL A 136 11.00 17.37 2.10
C VAL A 136 10.16 18.60 2.49
N LYS A 137 10.67 19.80 2.18
CA LYS A 137 9.99 21.06 2.40
C LYS A 137 8.91 21.21 1.31
N PRO A 138 7.65 21.53 1.64
CA PRO A 138 6.63 21.78 0.63
C PRO A 138 7.00 23.00 -0.24
N PRO A 139 6.62 23.02 -1.53
CA PRO A 139 6.85 24.16 -2.40
C PRO A 139 6.06 25.39 -1.92
N PRO A 140 6.55 26.61 -2.17
CA PRO A 140 5.84 27.83 -1.80
C PRO A 140 4.55 27.96 -2.60
N ILE A 141 3.46 28.25 -1.89
CA ILE A 141 2.16 28.61 -2.47
C ILE A 141 2.32 30.00 -3.07
N THR A 142 2.39 30.09 -4.41
CA THR A 142 2.33 31.38 -5.11
C THR A 142 0.86 31.78 -5.21
N THR A 143 0.44 32.67 -4.31
CA THR A 143 -0.85 33.36 -4.40
C THR A 143 -0.79 34.31 -5.60
N ILE A 144 -1.50 34.00 -6.68
CA ILE A 144 -1.77 34.97 -7.75
C ILE A 144 -3.21 35.45 -7.56
N PHE A 145 -3.33 36.60 -6.91
CA PHE A 145 -4.47 37.49 -7.09
C PHE A 145 -4.22 38.28 -8.37
N SER A 146 -5.11 38.16 -9.35
CA SER A 146 -5.45 39.18 -10.36
C SER A 146 -6.80 38.81 -10.94
#